data_AF-A0A916H4U4-F1
#
_entry.id   AF-A0A916H4U4-F1
#
_cell.length_a   1.000
_cell.length_b   1.000
_cell.length_c   1.000
_cell.angle_alpha   90.00
_cell.angle_beta   90.00
_cell.angle_gamma   90.00
#
_symmetry.space_group_name_H-M   'P 1'
#
loop_
_entity.id
_entity.type
_entity.pdbx_description
1 polymer ?
#
loop_
_entity_poly.entity_id
_entity_poly.type
_entity_poly.pdbx_seq_one_letter_code
_entity_poly.pdbx_strand_id
1 'polypeptide(L)'
;MAYFLGKRGQDDLILFRSPTTPTKETHGHLYTAVIGPFRSRVGASYFARYGRNNPHICTADDAERLARADPLMEQAIVEESMTDEELAIALECDAQDQAEYSTKPTLPLPVHPVAWQGTIKIQGAISCLTGLKTN
;
A
#
# COMPACT_ATOMS: atom_id res chain seq x y z
N MET A 1 21.88 7.54 -2.02
CA MET A 1 21.79 8.15 -0.68
C MET A 1 21.19 7.11 0.26
N ALA A 2 21.71 6.95 1.49
CA ALA A 2 21.28 5.88 2.38
C ALA A 2 20.02 6.27 3.18
N TYR A 3 19.25 5.25 3.58
CA TYR A 3 18.10 5.39 4.45
C TYR A 3 18.48 5.06 5.89
N PHE A 4 17.86 5.76 6.84
CA PHE A 4 18.08 5.60 8.27
C PHE A 4 16.75 5.66 9.00
N LEU A 5 16.68 5.00 10.16
CA LEU A 5 15.56 5.10 11.08
C LEU A 5 16.02 5.84 12.34
N GLY A 6 15.39 6.97 12.64
CA GLY A 6 15.63 7.76 13.84
C GLY A 6 14.63 7.41 14.93
N LYS A 7 15.11 7.10 16.14
CA LYS A 7 14.28 6.77 17.30
C LYS A 7 13.93 8.04 18.08
N ARG A 8 12.65 8.42 18.13
CA ARG A 8 12.18 9.56 18.95
C ARG A 8 11.60 9.15 20.30
N GLY A 9 10.89 8.01 20.35
CA GLY A 9 10.27 7.47 21.55
C GLY A 9 10.63 6.00 21.78
N GLN A 10 9.91 5.31 22.68
CA GLN A 10 10.13 3.88 22.89
C GLN A 10 9.89 3.08 21.60
N ASP A 11 8.87 3.46 20.83
CA ASP A 11 8.31 2.66 19.74
C ASP A 11 8.16 3.43 18.42
N ASP A 12 8.66 4.66 18.38
CA ASP A 12 8.53 5.53 17.21
C ASP A 12 9.86 5.58 16.45
N LEU A 13 9.84 4.99 15.25
CA LEU A 13 10.94 4.97 14.28
C LEU A 13 10.56 5.82 13.08
N ILE A 14 11.30 6.90 12.87
CA ILE A 14 11.08 7.84 11.77
C ILE A 14 12.09 7.57 10.67
N LEU A 15 11.59 7.30 9.47
CA LEU A 15 12.42 7.14 8.28
C LEU A 15 12.95 8.50 7.80
N PHE A 16 14.25 8.58 7.54
CA PHE A 16 14.87 9.72 6.88
C PHE A 16 16.02 9.27 5.96
N ARG A 17 16.43 10.15 5.03
CA ARG A 17 17.59 9.94 4.16
C ARG A 17 18.72 10.86 4.58
N SER A 18 19.96 10.39 4.51
CA SER A 18 21.15 11.22 4.73
C SER A 18 22.27 10.82 3.77
N PRO A 19 23.01 11.79 3.18
CA PRO A 19 24.18 11.51 2.37
C PRO A 19 25.39 11.06 3.20
N THR A 20 25.41 11.39 4.50
CA THR A 20 26.48 11.05 5.43
C THR A 20 25.93 10.23 6.60
N THR A 21 26.81 9.47 7.25
CA THR A 21 26.47 8.69 8.44
C THR A 21 26.02 9.64 9.57
N PRO A 22 24.80 9.47 10.12
CA PRO A 22 24.32 10.30 11.22
C PRO A 22 25.21 10.19 12.46
N THR A 23 25.55 11.33 13.04
CA THR A 23 26.34 11.44 14.27
C THR A 23 25.55 12.15 15.36
N LYS A 24 26.06 12.10 16.61
CA LYS A 24 25.45 12.82 17.73
C LYS A 24 25.34 14.32 17.48
N GLU A 25 26.35 14.91 16.84
CA GLU A 25 26.38 16.34 16.51
C GLU A 25 25.34 16.71 15.44
N THR A 26 25.21 15.88 14.41
CA THR A 26 24.33 16.17 13.26
C THR A 26 22.87 15.82 13.52
N HIS A 27 22.59 14.72 14.22
CA HIS A 27 21.22 14.17 14.37
C HIS A 27 20.83 13.85 15.82
N GLY A 28 21.76 13.94 16.78
CA GLY A 28 21.48 13.60 18.17
C GLY A 28 20.50 14.55 18.87
N HIS A 29 20.23 15.72 18.30
CA HIS A 29 19.19 16.63 18.76
C HIS A 29 17.79 16.25 18.24
N LEU A 30 17.70 15.43 17.19
CA LEU A 30 16.44 14.98 16.58
C LEU A 30 16.03 13.60 17.08
N TYR A 31 17.01 12.72 17.32
CA TYR A 31 16.81 11.31 17.60
C TYR A 31 17.69 10.85 18.75
N THR A 32 17.13 10.00 19.60
CA THR A 32 17.85 9.35 20.71
C THR A 32 18.83 8.28 20.23
N ALA A 33 18.49 7.62 19.11
CA ALA A 33 19.32 6.63 18.44
C ALA A 33 18.99 6.62 16.94
N VAL A 34 19.93 6.12 16.14
CA VAL A 34 19.76 5.95 14.69
C VAL A 34 20.12 4.52 14.32
N ILE A 35 19.33 3.92 13.44
CA ILE A 35 19.52 2.55 12.91
C ILE A 35 19.73 2.65 11.41
N GLY A 36 20.73 1.94 10.89
CA GLY A 36 21.11 1.94 9.48
C GLY A 36 22.63 1.82 9.30
N PRO A 37 23.16 2.03 8.09
CA PRO A 37 22.46 2.45 6.88
C PRO A 37 21.64 1.31 6.23
N PHE A 38 20.46 1.65 5.71
CA PHE A 38 19.68 0.80 4.81
C PHE A 38 19.92 1.24 3.36
N ARG A 39 19.91 0.26 2.44
CA ARG A 39 20.11 0.48 1.01
C ARG A 39 18.81 0.91 0.33
N SER A 40 17.68 0.44 0.84
CA SER A 40 16.34 0.68 0.29
C SER A 40 15.37 1.25 1.32
N ARG A 41 14.38 1.98 0.83
CA ARG A 41 13.22 2.44 1.61
C ARG A 41 12.45 1.25 2.14
N VAL A 42 12.31 0.21 1.31
CA VAL A 42 11.61 -1.02 1.66
C VAL A 42 12.28 -1.72 2.85
N GLY A 43 13.59 -1.92 2.82
CA GLY A 43 14.34 -2.56 3.91
C GLY A 43 14.23 -1.78 5.23
N ALA A 44 14.35 -0.46 5.17
CA ALA A 44 14.14 0.39 6.35
C ALA A 44 12.69 0.31 6.87
N SER A 45 11.71 0.33 5.98
CA SER A 45 10.28 0.21 6.35
C SER A 45 9.96 -1.17 6.93
N TYR A 46 10.58 -2.22 6.40
CA TYR A 46 10.47 -3.59 6.89
C TYR A 46 11.01 -3.71 8.32
N PHE A 47 12.20 -3.16 8.57
CA PHE A 47 12.77 -3.11 9.92
C PHE A 47 11.87 -2.33 10.88
N ALA A 48 11.31 -1.19 10.45
CA ALA A 48 10.42 -0.41 11.29
C ALA A 48 9.14 -1.17 11.70
N ARG A 49 8.58 -1.99 10.79
CA ARG A 49 7.36 -2.78 11.06
C ARG A 49 7.64 -4.06 11.85
N TYR A 50 8.70 -4.79 11.48
CA TYR A 50 8.91 -6.17 11.93
C TYR A 50 10.19 -6.37 12.73
N GLY A 51 11.08 -5.37 12.84
CA GLY A 51 12.35 -5.50 13.54
C GLY A 51 12.21 -5.56 15.06
N ARG A 52 11.13 -4.99 15.61
CA ARG A 52 10.92 -4.99 17.06
C ARG A 52 10.68 -6.40 17.58
N ASN A 53 11.50 -6.82 18.53
CA ASN A 53 11.44 -8.15 19.17
C ASN A 53 11.56 -9.32 18.19
N ASN A 54 12.16 -9.11 17.02
CA ASN A 54 12.33 -10.16 16.03
C ASN A 54 13.77 -10.68 16.04
N PRO A 55 14.02 -11.92 16.50
CA PRO A 55 15.36 -12.48 16.58
C PRO A 55 15.99 -12.75 15.21
N HIS A 56 15.22 -12.70 14.13
CA HIS A 56 15.71 -12.90 12.76
C HIS A 56 16.17 -11.61 12.09
N ILE A 57 15.91 -10.45 12.70
CA ILE A 57 16.29 -9.13 12.17
C ILE A 57 17.27 -8.47 13.14
N CYS A 58 18.54 -8.85 13.00
CA CYS A 58 19.61 -8.29 13.84
C CYS A 58 20.28 -7.08 13.18
N THR A 59 20.34 -7.06 11.86
CA THR A 59 21.06 -6.04 11.08
C THR A 59 20.18 -5.41 9.99
N ALA A 60 20.64 -4.29 9.44
CA ALA A 60 19.99 -3.67 8.28
C ALA A 60 19.99 -4.62 7.07
N ASP A 61 21.09 -5.34 6.82
CA ASP A 61 21.18 -6.31 5.73
C ASP A 61 20.20 -7.50 5.91
N ASP A 62 19.92 -7.93 7.14
CA ASP A 62 18.89 -8.95 7.40
C ASP A 62 17.50 -8.45 7.01
N ALA A 63 17.17 -7.21 7.37
CA ALA A 63 15.91 -6.60 7.00
C ALA A 63 15.77 -6.44 5.48
N GLU A 64 16.83 -6.03 4.79
CA GLU A 64 16.86 -5.94 3.32
C GLU A 64 16.60 -7.31 2.67
N ARG A 65 17.28 -8.35 3.16
CA ARG A 65 17.13 -9.72 2.65
C ARG A 65 15.71 -10.24 2.88
N LEU A 66 15.17 -10.06 4.08
CA LEU A 66 13.84 -10.54 4.44
C LEU A 66 12.75 -9.76 3.71
N ALA A 67 12.89 -8.44 3.58
CA ALA A 67 11.92 -7.62 2.86
C ALA A 67 11.80 -8.04 1.39
N ARG A 68 12.90 -8.42 0.73
CA ARG A 68 12.87 -8.91 -0.66
C ARG A 68 12.27 -10.31 -0.81
N ALA A 69 12.30 -11.11 0.26
CA ALA A 69 11.74 -12.45 0.26
C ALA A 69 10.26 -12.47 0.68
N ASP A 70 9.74 -11.36 1.21
CA ASP A 70 8.37 -11.25 1.72
C ASP A 70 7.40 -10.82 0.61
N PRO A 71 6.43 -11.67 0.21
CA PRO A 71 5.44 -11.32 -0.82
C PRO A 71 4.63 -10.06 -0.48
N LEU A 72 4.46 -9.75 0.81
CA LEU A 72 3.72 -8.55 1.23
C LEU A 72 4.44 -7.25 0.84
N MET A 73 5.74 -7.32 0.54
CA MET A 73 6.55 -6.17 0.15
C MET A 73 6.67 -6.00 -1.36
N GLU A 74 6.15 -6.93 -2.17
CA GLU A 74 6.28 -6.88 -3.64
C GLU A 74 5.84 -5.53 -4.22
N GLN A 75 4.66 -5.04 -3.83
CA GLN A 75 4.15 -3.74 -4.28
C GLN A 75 5.08 -2.59 -3.89
N ALA A 76 5.58 -2.58 -2.65
CA ALA A 76 6.47 -1.53 -2.18
C ALA A 76 7.85 -1.55 -2.89
N ILE A 77 8.32 -2.74 -3.29
CA ILE A 77 9.54 -2.92 -4.08
C ILE A 77 9.33 -2.39 -5.50
N VAL A 78 8.19 -2.70 -6.11
CA VAL A 78 7.85 -2.18 -7.44
C VAL A 78 7.78 -0.66 -7.40
N GLU A 79 7.03 -0.07 -6.46
CA GLU A 79 6.93 1.39 -6.31
C GLU A 79 8.29 2.06 -6.06
N GLU A 80 9.21 1.43 -5.32
CA GLU A 80 10.57 1.98 -5.13
C GLU A 80 11.43 1.90 -6.40
N SER A 81 11.15 0.96 -7.30
CA SER A 81 11.89 0.79 -8.56
C SER A 81 11.40 1.71 -9.69
N MET A 82 10.20 2.26 -9.56
CA MET A 82 9.60 3.17 -10.54
C MET A 82 10.23 4.56 -10.44
N THR A 83 10.34 5.25 -11.58
CA THR A 83 10.65 6.68 -11.56
C THR A 83 9.46 7.49 -11.03
N ASP A 84 9.70 8.73 -10.62
CA ASP A 84 8.62 9.61 -10.14
C ASP A 84 7.56 9.84 -11.24
N GLU A 85 7.97 9.87 -12.51
CA GLU A 85 7.08 9.97 -13.66
C GLU A 85 6.25 8.70 -13.85
N GLU A 86 6.88 7.53 -13.80
CA GLU A 86 6.17 6.23 -13.91
C GLU A 86 5.18 6.06 -12.77
N LEU A 87 5.55 6.46 -11.54
CA LEU A 87 4.68 6.40 -10.37
C LEU A 87 3.48 7.34 -10.54
N ALA A 88 3.70 8.56 -11.04
CA ALA A 88 2.61 9.51 -11.29
C ALA A 88 1.62 8.98 -12.33
N ILE A 89 2.13 8.36 -13.41
CA ILE A 89 1.29 7.75 -14.45
C ILE A 89 0.48 6.59 -13.87
N ALA A 90 1.11 5.70 -13.10
CA ALA A 90 0.39 4.57 -12.49
C ALA A 90 -0.72 5.04 -11.54
N LEU A 91 -0.46 6.06 -10.72
CA LEU A 91 -1.46 6.65 -9.83
C LEU A 91 -2.61 7.32 -10.61
N GLU A 92 -2.31 7.95 -11.75
CA GLU A 92 -3.33 8.52 -12.63
C GLU A 92 -4.20 7.44 -13.27
N CYS A 93 -3.58 6.36 -13.77
CA CYS A 93 -4.31 5.20 -14.31
C CYS A 93 -5.20 4.54 -13.24
N ASP A 94 -4.67 4.28 -12.04
CA ASP A 94 -5.44 3.71 -10.93
C ASP A 94 -6.64 4.59 -10.55
N ALA A 95 -6.47 5.92 -10.57
CA ALA A 95 -7.55 6.86 -10.30
C ALA A 95 -8.62 6.86 -11.40
N GLN A 96 -8.22 6.74 -12.67
CA GLN A 96 -9.14 6.63 -13.81
C GLN A 96 -9.93 5.33 -13.77
N ASP A 97 -9.27 4.20 -13.50
CA ASP A 97 -9.92 2.90 -13.35
C ASP A 97 -10.93 2.95 -12.19
N GLN A 98 -10.56 3.49 -11.02
CA GLN A 98 -11.52 3.65 -9.92
C GLN A 98 -12.69 4.55 -10.28
N ALA A 99 -12.48 5.60 -11.08
CA ALA A 99 -13.56 6.47 -11.54
C ALA A 99 -14.50 5.77 -12.54
N GLU A 100 -13.96 4.87 -13.38
CA GLU A 100 -14.74 4.10 -14.36
C GLU A 100 -15.56 2.99 -13.71
N TYR A 101 -15.04 2.35 -12.66
CA TYR A 101 -15.75 1.32 -11.89
C TYR A 101 -16.63 1.87 -10.74
N SER A 102 -16.46 3.14 -10.36
CA SER A 102 -17.36 3.81 -9.43
C SER A 102 -18.70 4.07 -10.11
N THR A 103 -19.67 3.18 -9.89
CA THR A 103 -21.04 3.35 -10.37
C THR A 103 -21.52 4.75 -10.01
N LYS A 104 -21.75 5.59 -11.04
CA LYS A 104 -22.51 6.83 -10.91
C LYS A 104 -23.72 6.56 -10.02
N PRO A 105 -24.02 7.42 -9.01
CA PRO A 105 -25.28 7.32 -8.32
C PRO A 105 -26.36 7.45 -9.39
N THR A 106 -27.09 6.36 -9.63
CA THR A 106 -28.24 6.39 -10.52
C THR A 106 -29.21 7.38 -9.91
N LEU A 107 -29.37 8.53 -10.56
CA LEU A 107 -30.38 9.53 -10.20
C LEU A 107 -31.70 8.78 -9.96
N PRO A 108 -32.37 8.95 -8.81
CA PRO A 108 -33.65 8.31 -8.61
C PRO A 108 -34.60 8.87 -9.66
N LEU A 109 -35.09 8.01 -10.54
CA LEU A 109 -36.20 8.35 -11.44
C LEU A 109 -37.36 8.87 -10.58
N PRO A 110 -38.05 9.95 -11.00
CA PRO A 110 -39.13 10.53 -10.22
C PRO A 110 -40.22 9.48 -10.03
N VAL A 111 -40.37 9.04 -8.78
CA VAL A 111 -41.40 8.09 -8.38
C VAL A 111 -42.73 8.83 -8.45
N HIS A 112 -43.53 8.53 -9.48
CA HIS A 112 -44.93 8.95 -9.51
C HIS A 112 -45.67 8.25 -8.35
N PRO A 113 -46.34 8.96 -7.45
CA PRO A 113 -46.89 8.38 -6.23
C PRO A 113 -48.31 7.87 -6.46
N VAL A 114 -48.52 6.82 -7.26
CA VAL A 114 -49.82 6.13 -7.24
C VAL A 114 -49.65 4.64 -7.57
N ALA A 115 -49.86 3.82 -6.53
CA ALA A 115 -50.22 2.41 -6.56
C ALA A 115 -49.08 1.46 -7.02
N TRP A 116 -48.81 0.32 -6.40
CA TRP A 116 -49.70 -0.69 -5.85
C TRP A 116 -48.99 -1.44 -4.71
N GLN A 117 -49.72 -1.70 -3.64
CA GLN A 117 -49.37 -2.74 -2.67
C GLN A 117 -49.45 -4.11 -3.37
N GLY A 118 -48.43 -4.94 -3.21
CA GLY A 118 -48.46 -6.30 -3.77
C GLY A 118 -47.17 -7.09 -3.50
N THR A 119 -47.14 -7.77 -2.36
CA THR A 119 -46.20 -8.85 -1.98
C THR A 119 -45.89 -9.82 -3.11
N ILE A 120 -44.61 -10.10 -3.44
CA ILE A 120 -44.19 -11.39 -4.03
C ILE A 120 -42.82 -11.84 -3.48
N LYS A 121 -42.76 -13.15 -3.23
CA LYS A 121 -41.74 -13.98 -2.58
C LYS A 121 -40.44 -14.17 -3.39
N ILE A 122 -39.36 -14.32 -2.63
CA ILE A 122 -38.16 -15.20 -2.72
C ILE A 122 -37.90 -16.00 -4.02
N GLN A 123 -36.60 -16.04 -4.36
CA GLN A 123 -35.78 -17.21 -4.76
C GLN A 123 -35.46 -17.42 -6.25
N GLY A 124 -34.17 -17.60 -6.53
CA GLY A 124 -33.75 -18.63 -7.50
C GLY A 124 -32.79 -18.18 -8.60
N ALA A 125 -31.53 -18.57 -8.43
CA ALA A 125 -30.63 -19.17 -9.43
C ALA A 125 -30.47 -18.52 -10.82
N ILE A 126 -29.22 -18.10 -11.05
CA ILE A 126 -28.62 -17.74 -12.33
C ILE A 126 -28.72 -18.93 -13.30
N SER A 127 -29.20 -18.68 -14.53
CA SER A 127 -29.02 -19.59 -15.66
C SER A 127 -28.54 -18.80 -16.88
N CYS A 128 -27.28 -19.01 -17.25
CA CYS A 128 -26.66 -18.43 -18.44
C CYS A 128 -27.26 -19.03 -19.72
N LEU A 129 -27.72 -18.18 -20.64
CA LEU A 129 -28.21 -18.60 -21.96
C LEU A 129 -27.05 -18.98 -22.88
N THR A 130 -27.00 -20.24 -23.29
CA THR A 130 -26.04 -20.75 -24.30
C THR A 130 -26.81 -21.10 -25.58
N GLY A 131 -26.40 -20.51 -26.70
CA GLY A 131 -26.51 -21.11 -28.05
C GLY A 131 -27.83 -20.96 -28.80
N LEU A 132 -27.92 -19.94 -29.67
CA LEU A 132 -28.83 -19.92 -30.82
C LEU A 132 -28.19 -20.73 -31.96
N LYS A 133 -28.78 -21.87 -32.31
CA LYS A 133 -28.44 -22.64 -33.52
C LYS A 133 -29.42 -22.22 -34.63
N THR A 134 -28.86 -21.73 -35.73
CA THR A 134 -29.53 -21.35 -36.97
C THR A 134 -30.09 -22.57 -37.72
N ASN A 135 -31.25 -22.40 -38.37
CA ASN A 135 -31.60 -23.12 -39.60
C ASN A 135 -31.67 -22.09 -40.73
#